data_AF-A0A2A2DP01-F1
#
_entry.id   AF-A0A2A2DP01-F1
#
_cell.length_a   1.000
_cell.length_b   1.000
_cell.length_c   1.000
_cell.angle_alpha   90.00
_cell.angle_beta   90.00
_cell.angle_gamma   90.00
#
_symmetry.space_group_name_H-M   'P 1'
#
loop_
_entity.id
_entity.type
_entity.pdbx_description
1 polymer ?
#
loop_
_entity_poly.entity_id
_entity_poly.type
_entity_poly.pdbx_seq_one_letter_code
_entity_poly.pdbx_strand_id
1 'polypeptide(L)' 'MIVDPDSGHSVIFREVYATDVNLRGDAWLGFEGHRTYAVSTLVRTLVDRQISQNSATLKELLSVASTELDTSLVD' A
#
# COMPACT_ATOMS: atom_id res chain seq x y z
N MET A 1 1.45 -7.67 -6.09
CA MET A 1 0.95 -9.01 -5.68
C MET A 1 1.05 -9.09 -4.17
N ILE A 2 0.05 -9.67 -3.52
CA ILE A 2 0.11 -10.01 -2.10
C ILE A 2 0.17 -11.52 -1.99
N VAL A 3 1.02 -12.01 -1.09
CA VAL A 3 1.18 -13.43 -0.79
C VAL A 3 0.90 -13.62 0.69
N ASP A 4 -0.02 -14.51 1.01
CA ASP A 4 -0.19 -15.01 2.35
C ASP A 4 0.94 -16.02 2.63
N PRO A 5 1.87 -15.73 3.56
CA PRO A 5 3.00 -16.61 3.85
C PRO A 5 2.59 -17.95 4.45
N ASP A 6 1.45 -18.03 5.15
CA ASP A 6 1.05 -19.22 5.90
C ASP A 6 0.35 -20.24 4.99
N SER A 7 -0.48 -19.76 4.06
CA SER A 7 -1.24 -20.62 3.15
C SER A 7 -0.68 -20.70 1.72
N GLY A 8 0.23 -19.78 1.36
CA GLY A 8 0.76 -19.64 -0.01
C GLY A 8 -0.25 -19.08 -1.01
N HIS A 9 -1.47 -18.73 -0.59
CA HIS A 9 -2.43 -18.07 -1.47
C HIS A 9 -1.92 -16.69 -1.86
N SER A 10 -2.21 -16.31 -3.10
CA SER A 10 -1.81 -15.00 -3.62
C SER A 10 -2.96 -14.29 -4.28
N VAL A 11 -2.95 -12.96 -4.14
CA VAL A 11 -3.89 -12.06 -4.79
C VAL A 11 -3.10 -11.11 -5.68
N ILE A 12 -3.50 -11.04 -6.95
CA ILE A 12 -2.87 -10.18 -7.94
C ILE A 12 -3.82 -9.02 -8.24
N PHE A 13 -3.35 -7.82 -7.95
CA PHE A 13 -4.02 -6.58 -8.30
C PHE A 13 -3.48 -6.09 -9.65
N ARG A 14 -4.37 -5.80 -10.59
CA ARG A 14 -4.04 -5.20 -11.89
C ARG A 14 -4.60 -3.79 -11.93
N GLU A 15 -3.86 -2.88 -12.56
CA GLU A 15 -4.27 -1.49 -12.81
C GLU A 15 -4.61 -0.63 -11.57
N VAL A 16 -4.44 -1.16 -10.35
CA VAL A 16 -4.70 -0.48 -9.06
C VAL A 16 -3.89 0.80 -8.79
N TYR A 17 -2.90 1.09 -9.62
CA TYR A 17 -2.12 2.33 -9.60
C TYR A 17 -1.96 2.91 -11.01
N ALA A 18 -2.95 2.71 -11.87
CA ALA A 18 -2.99 3.36 -13.18
C ALA A 18 -2.94 4.89 -13.03
N THR A 19 -2.28 5.56 -13.98
CA THR A 19 -2.27 7.03 -14.07
C THR A 19 -3.63 7.57 -14.49
N ASP A 20 -4.36 6.85 -15.34
CA ASP A 20 -5.75 7.14 -15.67
C ASP A 20 -6.65 6.71 -14.51
N VAL A 21 -7.37 7.68 -13.93
CA VAL A 21 -8.25 7.48 -12.77
C VAL A 21 -9.40 6.53 -13.10
N ASN A 22 -9.85 6.48 -14.35
CA ASN A 22 -10.96 5.63 -14.79
C ASN A 22 -10.57 4.15 -14.84
N LEU A 23 -9.26 3.86 -14.92
CA LEU A 23 -8.72 2.50 -14.95
C LEU A 23 -8.19 2.05 -13.58
N ARG A 24 -8.13 2.97 -12.60
CA ARG A 24 -7.47 2.70 -11.32
C ARG A 24 -8.20 1.66 -10.48
N GLY A 25 -9.52 1.54 -10.60
CA GLY A 25 -10.33 0.63 -9.79
C GLY A 25 -10.27 0.91 -8.28
N ASP A 26 -11.37 0.65 -7.58
CA ASP A 26 -11.43 0.84 -6.13
C ASP A 26 -11.22 -0.48 -5.40
N ALA A 27 -9.97 -0.73 -4.99
CA ALA A 27 -9.60 -1.89 -4.19
C ALA A 27 -9.10 -1.46 -2.80
N TRP A 28 -9.65 -2.10 -1.77
CA TRP A 28 -9.35 -1.84 -0.36
C TRP A 28 -8.94 -3.14 0.33
N LEU A 29 -7.94 -3.05 1.20
CA LEU A 29 -7.47 -4.16 2.02
C LEU A 29 -7.84 -3.90 3.47
N GLY A 30 -8.61 -4.81 4.05
CA GLY A 30 -8.84 -4.89 5.49
C GLY A 30 -7.95 -5.96 6.09
N PHE A 31 -7.30 -5.64 7.19
CA PHE A 31 -6.62 -6.61 8.04
C PHE A 31 -7.29 -6.60 9.41
N GLU A 32 -7.47 -7.77 10.01
CA GLU A 32 -8.07 -7.86 11.33
C GLU A 32 -7.26 -7.01 12.34
N GLY A 33 -7.97 -6.23 13.16
CA GLY A 33 -7.36 -5.31 14.13
C GLY A 33 -6.67 -4.07 13.53
N HIS A 34 -6.80 -3.82 12.21
CA HIS A 34 -6.22 -2.65 11.55
C HIS A 34 -7.28 -1.91 10.73
N ARG A 35 -7.02 -0.63 10.43
CA ARG A 35 -7.83 0.13 9.48
C ARG A 35 -7.74 -0.45 8.08
N THR A 36 -8.74 -0.16 7.24
CA THR A 36 -8.69 -0.47 5.82
C THR A 36 -7.72 0.46 5.09
N TYR A 37 -7.05 -0.07 4.06
CA TYR A 37 -6.10 0.67 3.24
C TYR A 37 -6.48 0.57 1.77
N ALA A 38 -6.52 1.71 1.08
CA ALA A 38 -6.62 1.71 -0.38
C ALA A 38 -5.35 1.08 -0.97
N VAL A 39 -5.53 0.11 -1.87
CA VAL A 39 -4.40 -0.57 -2.53
C VAL A 39 -3.54 0.44 -3.31
N SER A 40 -4.17 1.42 -3.93
CA SER A 40 -3.50 2.51 -4.67
C SER A 40 -2.54 3.31 -3.78
N THR A 41 -2.92 3.58 -2.53
CA THR A 41 -2.05 4.25 -1.55
C THR A 41 -0.84 3.39 -1.19
N LEU A 42 -1.04 2.09 -0.95
CA LEU A 42 0.06 1.17 -0.64
C LEU A 42 1.04 1.03 -1.80
N VAL A 43 0.54 0.94 -3.04
CA VAL A 43 1.38 0.89 -4.24
C VAL A 43 2.13 2.20 -4.44
N ARG A 44 1.48 3.35 -4.21
CA ARG A 44 2.15 4.66 -4.25
C ARG A 44 3.32 4.71 -3.26
N THR A 45 3.10 4.35 -1.99
CA THR A 45 4.18 4.32 -0.98
C THR A 45 5.31 3.38 -1.38
N LEU A 46 5.00 2.24 -2.02
CA LEU A 46 6.01 1.33 -2.54
C LEU A 46 6.85 1.97 -3.66
N VAL A 47 6.21 2.67 -4.61
CA VAL A 47 6.87 3.38 -5.72
C VAL A 47 7.73 4.53 -5.19
N ASP A 48 7.17 5.36 -4.30
CA ASP A 48 7.82 6.55 -3.73
C ASP A 48 9.05 6.18 -2.88
N ARG A 49 9.09 4.95 -2.33
CA ARG A 49 10.19 4.46 -1.49
C ARG A 49 11.53 4.33 -2.22
N GLN A 50 11.58 4.28 -3.57
CA GLN A 50 12.83 4.16 -4.36
C GLN A 50 13.81 3.05 -3.90
N ILE A 51 13.34 2.03 -3.16
CA ILE A 51 14.22 1.00 -2.63
C ILE A 51 14.59 0.05 -3.76
N SER A 52 15.83 -0.44 -3.74
CA SER A 52 16.39 -1.48 -4.62
C SER A 52 15.60 -2.81 -4.66
N GLN A 53 14.48 -2.91 -3.95
CA GLN A 53 13.62 -4.07 -3.89
C GLN A 53 12.19 -3.72 -4.31
N ASN A 54 11.68 -4.44 -5.32
CA ASN A 54 10.33 -4.29 -5.87
C ASN A 54 9.24 -4.90 -4.96
N SER A 55 9.53 -5.12 -3.69
CA SER A 55 8.66 -5.75 -2.71
C SER A 55 8.91 -5.16 -1.32
N ALA A 56 7.86 -5.07 -0.52
CA ALA A 56 7.93 -4.70 0.88
C ALA A 56 6.88 -5.45 1.68
N THR A 57 7.16 -5.67 2.96
CA THR A 57 6.15 -6.12 3.91
C THR A 57 5.14 -5.00 4.17
N LEU A 58 3.93 -5.37 4.61
CA LEU A 58 2.92 -4.38 5.01
C LEU A 58 3.46 -3.47 6.12
N LYS A 59 4.17 -4.01 7.11
CA LYS A 59 4.75 -3.23 8.21
C LYS A 59 5.70 -2.14 7.69
N GLU A 60 6.53 -2.46 6.70
CA GLU A 60 7.45 -1.50 6.08
C GLU A 60 6.71 -0.42 5.28
N LEU A 61 5.65 -0.79 4.55
CA LEU A 61 4.83 0.20 3.83
C LEU A 61 4.12 1.15 4.81
N LEU A 62 3.65 0.65 5.93
CA LEU A 62 2.96 1.45 6.94
C LEU A 62 3.92 2.31 7.79
N SER A 63 5.19 1.92 7.95
CA SER A 63 6.15 2.71 8.75
C SER A 63 6.51 4.05 8.12
N VAL A 64 6.42 4.17 6.78
CA VAL A 64 6.68 5.43 6.05
C VAL A 64 5.47 6.35 6.10
N ALA A 65 4.26 5.80 6.12
CA ALA A 65 3.04 6.59 6.22
C ALA A 65 2.89 7.33 7.57
N SER A 66 3.61 6.88 8.61
CA SER A 66 3.60 7.54 9.93
C SER A 66 4.46 8.81 9.98
N THR A 67 5.37 9.03 9.03
CA THR A 67 6.27 10.20 9.05
C THR A 67 5.69 11.45 8.37
N GLU A 68 4.57 11.32 7.65
CA GLU A 68 3.92 12.45 6.96
C GLU A 68 2.70 13.04 7.70
N LEU A 69 2.26 12.44 8.81
CA LEU A 69 1.10 12.95 9.58
C LEU A 69 1.45 13.79 10.82
N ASP A 70 2.74 13.94 11.15
CA ASP A 70 3.20 14.72 12.32
C ASP A 70 3.79 16.11 11.97
N THR A 71 3.69 16.57 10.71
CA THR A 71 4.23 17.90 10.31
C THR A 71 3.18 18.96 10.02
N SER A 72 1.91 18.72 10.36
CA SER A 72 0.82 19.69 10.12
C SER A 72 0.00 19.97 11.38
N LEU A 73 0.64 20.23 12.53
CA LEU A 73 0.04 20.99 13.65
C LEU A 73 1.14 21.65 14.49
N VAL A 74 1.92 22.55 13.88
CA VAL A 74 2.59 23.67 14.57
C VAL A 74 2.89 24.73 13.51
N ASP A 75 1.93 25.62 13.31
CA ASP A 75 2.10 27.08 13.35
C ASP A 75 0.73 27.77 13.20
#